data_AF-H8IRG9-F1
#
_entry.id   AF-H8IRG9-F1
#
_cell.length_a   1.000
_cell.length_b   1.000
_cell.length_c   1.000
_cell.angle_alpha   90.00
_cell.angle_beta   90.00
_cell.angle_gamma   90.00
#
_symmetry.space_group_name_H-M   'P 1'
#
loop_
_entity.id
_entity.type
_entity.pdbx_description
1 polymer ?
#
loop_
_entity_poly.entity_id
_entity_poly.type
_entity_poly.pdbx_seq_one_letter_code
_entity_poly.pdbx_strand_id
1 'polypeptide(L)'
;MLHLDMDAFFASVEQLTRPTLRGRPVLVGGLGGRGVVAGASYEARVFGARSAMPMHQARRLVGVSAVVLPPRGVVYGVASRRVFDTIRAVVPVVEQLSFDEGFGEPAQLAGASAADVETFCEDLRRRVRDQTGLIASVGAGSGKQIAKIASGLAKPDGIRVVRRDEERSLLGGLPVRRLWGIGPVAEEKLHRLGIETVGELAALSDAEAANILGATIGPALHRLARGVDDRPVAERAEAKQISSESTFAVDLTSLEQLREAIEPIAEHAHHRLVRDGRGARTVTVKLKKSDMSTLTRSATLPYATTEVAALVGVARRLLLDPREIGPIRLLGVGFSGLSDVRQESLFPDLELPQPQPDSSSVETATEVMFTKGPEEAGWRVGDDVVHRELGHGWVQGAGHGVVTARFETRTSGPGPARTFPADSGELARANPVDSLDWPDYVGDLQTDAASAPPADDVGDR
;
A
#
# COMPACT_ATOMS: atom_id res chain seq x y z
N MET A 1 -15.92 -17.45 -8.32
CA MET A 1 -14.99 -16.47 -7.71
C MET A 1 -13.78 -16.24 -8.61
N LEU A 2 -13.38 -14.98 -8.80
CA LEU A 2 -12.12 -14.56 -9.43
C LEU A 2 -11.25 -13.83 -8.40
N HIS A 3 -9.93 -14.02 -8.47
CA HIS A 3 -8.93 -13.19 -7.82
C HIS A 3 -8.04 -12.57 -8.89
N LEU A 4 -7.97 -11.25 -8.91
CA LEU A 4 -7.13 -10.49 -9.81
C LEU A 4 -5.95 -9.95 -9.02
N ASP A 5 -4.75 -10.07 -9.58
CA ASP A 5 -3.50 -9.65 -8.92
C ASP A 5 -2.53 -9.08 -9.96
N MET A 6 -2.21 -7.79 -9.84
CA MET A 6 -1.29 -7.13 -10.77
C MET A 6 0.14 -7.62 -10.54
N ASP A 7 0.80 -7.91 -11.65
CA ASP A 7 2.07 -8.58 -11.66
C ASP A 7 3.21 -7.62 -11.29
N ALA A 8 3.93 -7.93 -10.21
CA ALA A 8 5.05 -7.12 -9.69
C ALA A 8 4.72 -5.61 -9.64
N PHE A 9 3.49 -5.26 -9.23
CA PHE A 9 2.83 -3.98 -9.50
C PHE A 9 3.72 -2.73 -9.44
N PHE A 10 4.38 -2.46 -8.31
CA PHE A 10 5.21 -1.25 -8.20
C PHE A 10 6.36 -1.25 -9.22
N ALA A 11 7.07 -2.37 -9.38
CA ALA A 11 8.15 -2.45 -10.36
C ALA A 11 7.61 -2.36 -11.81
N SER A 12 6.45 -2.95 -12.08
CA SER A 12 5.80 -2.86 -13.39
C SER A 12 5.34 -1.43 -13.73
N VAL A 13 4.84 -0.66 -12.76
CA VAL A 13 4.52 0.77 -12.94
C VAL A 13 5.80 1.58 -13.20
N GLU A 14 6.88 1.27 -12.49
CA GLU A 14 8.18 1.90 -12.75
C GLU A 14 8.70 1.59 -14.15
N GLN A 15 8.65 0.33 -14.60
CA GLN A 15 9.06 -0.08 -15.95
C GLN A 15 8.10 0.41 -17.06
N LEU A 16 6.83 0.63 -16.72
CA LEU A 16 5.85 1.22 -17.62
C LEU A 16 6.22 2.67 -17.94
N THR A 17 6.42 3.48 -16.90
CA THR A 17 6.69 4.93 -16.98
C THR A 17 8.15 5.27 -17.28
N ARG A 18 9.07 4.32 -17.09
CA ARG A 18 10.50 4.44 -17.40
C ARG A 18 10.91 3.31 -18.35
N PRO A 19 10.59 3.41 -19.66
CA PRO A 19 10.73 2.31 -20.61
C PRO A 19 12.14 1.71 -20.70
N THR A 20 13.19 2.48 -20.40
CA THR A 20 14.58 1.99 -20.32
C THR A 20 14.79 0.94 -19.21
N LEU A 21 13.86 0.80 -18.27
CA LEU A 21 13.93 -0.19 -17.18
C LEU A 21 13.28 -1.53 -17.50
N ARG A 22 12.58 -1.66 -18.64
CA ARG A 22 11.99 -2.94 -19.07
C ARG A 22 13.09 -3.98 -19.26
N GLY A 23 12.92 -5.19 -18.72
CA GLY A 23 13.94 -6.23 -18.77
C GLY A 23 15.08 -6.06 -17.75
N ARG A 24 15.04 -5.03 -16.89
CA ARG A 24 16.06 -4.79 -15.87
C ARG A 24 15.58 -5.23 -14.48
N PRO A 25 16.49 -5.68 -13.59
CA PRO A 25 16.13 -6.04 -12.22
C PRO A 25 15.89 -4.79 -11.37
N VAL A 26 14.64 -4.32 -11.38
CA VAL A 26 14.14 -3.18 -10.60
C VAL A 26 13.70 -3.62 -9.21
N LEU A 27 14.14 -2.86 -8.21
CA LEU A 27 13.75 -2.92 -6.80
C LEU A 27 13.16 -1.57 -6.39
N VAL A 28 11.90 -1.55 -5.98
CA VAL A 28 11.22 -0.36 -5.46
C VAL A 28 11.21 -0.44 -3.94
N GLY A 29 11.64 0.60 -3.24
CA GLY A 29 11.55 0.63 -1.78
C GLY A 29 12.39 1.72 -1.12
N GLY A 30 12.50 1.64 0.20
CA GLY A 30 13.29 2.61 0.96
C GLY A 30 14.78 2.53 0.62
N LEU A 31 15.38 3.66 0.30
CA LEU A 31 16.81 3.77 -0.05
C LEU A 31 17.75 3.83 1.16
N GLY A 32 17.21 4.15 2.35
CA GLY A 32 17.98 4.24 3.60
C GLY A 32 18.42 2.87 4.14
N GLY A 33 19.35 2.84 5.09
CA GLY A 33 19.94 1.61 5.65
C GLY A 33 18.94 0.64 6.30
N ARG A 34 17.74 1.12 6.64
CA ARG A 34 16.63 0.34 7.23
C ARG A 34 15.49 0.08 6.24
N GLY A 35 15.66 0.46 4.98
CA GLY A 35 14.67 0.28 3.92
C GLY A 35 14.44 -1.18 3.58
N VAL A 36 13.20 -1.48 3.17
CA VAL A 36 12.79 -2.78 2.65
C VAL A 36 12.30 -2.63 1.22
N VAL A 37 12.35 -3.73 0.47
CA VAL A 37 11.78 -3.81 -0.87
C VAL A 37 10.26 -3.80 -0.76
N ALA A 38 9.62 -2.76 -1.28
CA ALA A 38 8.17 -2.69 -1.43
C ALA A 38 7.69 -3.53 -2.62
N GLY A 39 8.40 -3.45 -3.76
CA GLY A 39 8.14 -4.26 -4.96
C GLY A 39 9.41 -4.68 -5.66
N ALA A 40 9.47 -5.93 -6.09
CA ALA A 40 10.56 -6.48 -6.90
C ALA A 40 10.01 -6.95 -8.25
N SER A 41 10.66 -6.49 -9.33
CA SER A 41 10.45 -6.97 -10.71
C SER A 41 10.70 -8.48 -10.83
N TYR A 42 10.16 -9.12 -11.86
CA TYR A 42 10.44 -10.55 -12.11
C TYR A 42 11.92 -10.80 -12.38
N GLU A 43 12.57 -9.88 -13.08
CA GLU A 43 14.00 -9.90 -13.36
C GLU A 43 14.84 -9.86 -12.08
N ALA A 44 14.41 -9.09 -11.07
CA ALA A 44 15.06 -9.10 -9.76
C ALA A 44 14.77 -10.39 -8.96
N ARG A 45 13.57 -10.96 -9.10
CA ARG A 45 13.17 -12.21 -8.42
C ARG A 45 13.97 -13.42 -8.88
N VAL A 46 14.48 -13.44 -10.11
CA VAL A 46 15.41 -14.48 -10.60
C VAL A 46 16.64 -14.62 -9.70
N PHE A 47 17.11 -13.51 -9.12
CA PHE A 47 18.24 -13.49 -8.18
C PHE A 47 17.83 -13.78 -6.72
N GLY A 48 16.55 -14.10 -6.46
CA GLY A 48 16.02 -14.35 -5.12
C GLY A 48 15.59 -13.10 -4.35
N ALA A 49 15.64 -11.91 -4.95
CA ALA A 49 15.08 -10.71 -4.33
C ALA A 49 13.54 -10.81 -4.22
N ARG A 50 12.98 -10.34 -3.11
CA ARG A 50 11.52 -10.42 -2.84
C ARG A 50 11.03 -9.22 -2.05
N SER A 51 9.73 -8.94 -2.12
CA SER A 51 9.09 -7.95 -1.26
C SER A 51 9.32 -8.26 0.23
N ALA A 52 9.33 -7.21 1.05
CA ALA A 52 9.68 -7.21 2.48
C ALA A 52 11.11 -7.65 2.82
N MET A 53 11.95 -7.99 1.84
CA MET A 53 13.39 -8.22 2.07
C MET A 53 14.10 -6.89 2.41
N PRO A 54 15.08 -6.89 3.34
CA PRO A 54 15.94 -5.73 3.54
C PRO A 54 16.61 -5.29 2.23
N MET A 55 16.55 -3.98 1.92
CA MET A 55 17.00 -3.47 0.62
C MET A 55 18.48 -3.79 0.35
N HIS A 56 19.34 -3.71 1.38
CA HIS A 56 20.76 -4.04 1.25
C HIS A 56 20.98 -5.51 0.84
N GLN A 57 20.16 -6.44 1.34
CA GLN A 57 20.23 -7.85 1.01
C GLN A 57 19.76 -8.08 -0.43
N ALA A 58 18.64 -7.47 -0.82
CA ALA A 58 18.12 -7.57 -2.19
C ALA A 58 19.12 -7.03 -3.22
N ARG A 59 19.75 -5.89 -2.95
CA ARG A 59 20.81 -5.32 -3.80
C ARG A 59 22.01 -6.24 -3.92
N ARG A 60 22.43 -6.88 -2.82
CA ARG A 60 23.54 -7.83 -2.82
C ARG A 60 23.24 -9.08 -3.65
N LEU A 61 22.00 -9.57 -3.60
CA LEU A 61 21.57 -10.73 -4.39
C LEU A 61 21.58 -10.44 -5.90
N VAL A 62 21.06 -9.27 -6.31
CA VAL A 62 21.00 -8.87 -7.73
C VAL A 62 22.38 -8.43 -8.25
N GLY A 63 23.18 -7.78 -7.41
CA GLY A 63 24.51 -7.30 -7.77
C GLY A 63 24.50 -5.98 -8.54
N VAL A 64 25.47 -5.80 -9.43
CA VAL A 64 25.74 -4.52 -10.14
C VAL A 64 24.62 -4.08 -11.09
N SER A 65 23.76 -5.02 -11.51
CA SER A 65 22.64 -4.74 -12.42
C SER A 65 21.42 -4.13 -11.72
N ALA A 66 21.39 -4.16 -10.38
CA ALA A 66 20.24 -3.72 -9.59
C ALA A 66 19.90 -2.25 -9.83
N VAL A 67 18.65 -1.99 -10.23
CA VAL A 67 18.09 -0.63 -10.28
C VAL A 67 17.23 -0.44 -9.05
N VAL A 68 17.56 0.54 -8.21
CA VAL A 68 16.80 0.82 -6.98
C VAL A 68 16.11 2.16 -7.12
N LEU A 69 14.79 2.17 -6.93
CA LEU A 69 13.96 3.37 -7.04
C LEU A 69 13.18 3.63 -5.75
N PRO A 70 13.05 4.91 -5.35
CA PRO A 70 12.14 5.27 -4.27
C PRO A 70 10.67 5.05 -4.72
N PRO A 71 9.76 4.72 -3.80
CA PRO A 71 8.36 4.51 -4.14
C PRO A 71 7.64 5.82 -4.52
N ARG A 72 6.90 5.82 -5.63
CA ARG A 72 6.04 6.92 -6.07
C ARG A 72 4.57 6.63 -5.79
N GLY A 73 4.16 6.72 -4.51
CA GLY A 73 2.83 6.33 -4.05
C GLY A 73 1.66 6.96 -4.81
N VAL A 74 1.79 8.23 -5.21
CA VAL A 74 0.77 8.95 -6.00
C VAL A 74 0.58 8.29 -7.37
N VAL A 75 1.68 7.96 -8.07
CA VAL A 75 1.65 7.27 -9.37
C VAL A 75 1.00 5.89 -9.24
N TYR A 76 1.35 5.14 -8.18
CA TYR A 76 0.76 3.83 -7.91
C TYR A 76 -0.75 3.93 -7.62
N GLY A 77 -1.19 4.99 -6.94
CA GLY A 77 -2.60 5.25 -6.69
C GLY A 77 -3.40 5.51 -7.96
N VAL A 78 -2.88 6.36 -8.86
CA VAL A 78 -3.52 6.64 -10.16
C VAL A 78 -3.56 5.38 -11.03
N ALA A 79 -2.45 4.64 -11.11
CA ALA A 79 -2.37 3.38 -11.84
C ALA A 79 -3.35 2.33 -11.31
N SER A 80 -3.41 2.14 -9.99
CA SER A 80 -4.34 1.22 -9.32
C SER A 80 -5.79 1.59 -9.61
N ARG A 81 -6.15 2.87 -9.47
CA ARG A 81 -7.51 3.34 -9.74
C ARG A 81 -7.92 3.02 -11.17
N ARG A 82 -7.07 3.34 -12.16
CA ARG A 82 -7.38 3.07 -13.57
C ARG A 82 -7.55 1.58 -13.87
N VAL A 83 -6.73 0.73 -13.25
CA VAL A 83 -6.87 -0.74 -13.32
C VAL A 83 -8.23 -1.17 -12.79
N PHE A 84 -8.60 -0.72 -11.58
CA PHE A 84 -9.86 -1.15 -10.97
C PHE A 84 -11.09 -0.54 -11.63
N ASP A 85 -11.02 0.65 -12.20
CA ASP A 85 -12.10 1.22 -13.01
C ASP A 85 -12.33 0.39 -14.28
N THR A 86 -11.24 -0.06 -14.92
CA THR A 86 -11.29 -0.97 -16.07
C THR A 86 -11.93 -2.32 -15.69
N ILE A 87 -11.60 -2.85 -14.51
CA ILE A 87 -12.20 -4.09 -14.00
C ILE A 87 -13.68 -3.89 -13.68
N ARG A 88 -14.04 -2.79 -13.01
CA ARG A 88 -15.42 -2.49 -12.60
C ARG A 88 -16.39 -2.33 -13.78
N ALA A 89 -15.88 -1.91 -14.94
CA ALA A 89 -16.67 -1.86 -16.17
C ALA A 89 -17.21 -3.22 -16.62
N VAL A 90 -16.64 -4.33 -16.15
CA VAL A 90 -17.08 -5.70 -16.48
C VAL A 90 -17.36 -6.59 -15.27
N VAL A 91 -16.85 -6.24 -14.09
CA VAL A 91 -17.12 -6.89 -12.81
C VAL A 91 -17.64 -5.84 -11.84
N PRO A 92 -18.97 -5.62 -11.75
CA PRO A 92 -19.51 -4.48 -11.01
C PRO A 92 -19.12 -4.42 -9.53
N VAL A 93 -19.07 -5.58 -8.87
CA VAL A 93 -18.69 -5.68 -7.45
C VAL A 93 -17.27 -6.24 -7.34
N VAL A 94 -16.36 -5.41 -6.82
CA VAL A 94 -14.95 -5.77 -6.59
C VAL A 94 -14.57 -5.51 -5.14
N GLU A 95 -14.14 -6.55 -4.45
CA GLU A 95 -13.53 -6.45 -3.13
C GLU A 95 -12.03 -6.16 -3.27
N GLN A 96 -11.68 -4.87 -3.32
CA GLN A 96 -10.29 -4.44 -3.41
C GLN A 96 -9.57 -4.64 -2.07
N LEU A 97 -8.50 -5.44 -2.08
CA LEU A 97 -7.70 -5.72 -0.87
C LEU A 97 -6.52 -4.75 -0.72
N SER A 98 -5.88 -4.40 -1.83
CA SER A 98 -4.67 -3.56 -1.89
C SER A 98 -4.67 -2.68 -3.14
N PHE A 99 -3.53 -2.05 -3.44
CA PHE A 99 -3.35 -1.32 -4.71
C PHE A 99 -3.44 -2.23 -5.95
N ASP A 100 -3.12 -3.50 -5.82
CA ASP A 100 -2.87 -4.40 -6.94
C ASP A 100 -3.74 -5.65 -6.95
N GLU A 101 -4.53 -5.92 -5.91
CA GLU A 101 -5.31 -7.15 -5.85
C GLU A 101 -6.74 -6.96 -5.36
N GLY A 102 -7.64 -7.81 -5.86
CA GLY A 102 -9.03 -7.84 -5.45
C GLY A 102 -9.76 -9.10 -5.86
N PHE A 103 -10.92 -9.32 -5.24
CA PHE A 103 -11.85 -10.40 -5.61
C PHE A 103 -13.02 -9.86 -6.42
N GLY A 104 -13.53 -10.69 -7.33
CA GLY A 104 -14.73 -10.42 -8.11
C GLY A 104 -15.56 -11.68 -8.30
N GLU A 105 -16.87 -11.52 -8.41
CA GLU A 105 -17.79 -12.63 -8.69
C GLU A 105 -18.79 -12.20 -9.78
N PRO A 106 -18.37 -12.24 -11.06
CA PRO A 106 -19.24 -11.82 -12.15
C PRO A 106 -20.43 -12.77 -12.28
N ALA A 107 -21.65 -12.24 -12.18
CA ALA A 107 -22.88 -13.04 -12.21
C ALA A 107 -23.02 -13.87 -13.51
N GLN A 108 -22.51 -13.37 -14.64
CA GLN A 108 -22.51 -14.07 -15.92
C GLN A 108 -21.63 -15.34 -15.97
N LEU A 109 -20.75 -15.53 -14.98
CA LEU A 109 -19.96 -16.76 -14.85
C LEU A 109 -20.65 -17.83 -13.99
N ALA A 110 -21.84 -17.53 -13.45
CA ALA A 110 -22.62 -18.53 -12.71
C ALA A 110 -23.02 -19.69 -13.64
N GLY A 111 -22.57 -20.90 -13.32
CA GLY A 111 -22.82 -22.10 -14.13
C GLY A 111 -21.98 -22.19 -15.42
N ALA A 112 -21.06 -21.26 -15.66
CA ALA A 112 -20.19 -21.27 -16.82
C ALA A 112 -19.19 -22.45 -16.79
N SER A 113 -18.77 -22.91 -17.97
CA SER A 113 -17.73 -23.92 -18.07
C SER A 113 -16.35 -23.33 -17.71
N ALA A 114 -15.37 -24.20 -17.40
CA ALA A 114 -14.02 -23.73 -17.14
C ALA A 114 -13.40 -22.96 -18.32
N ALA A 115 -13.73 -23.35 -19.56
CA ALA A 115 -13.26 -22.68 -20.78
C ALA A 115 -13.89 -21.29 -20.96
N ASP A 116 -15.17 -21.13 -20.61
CA ASP A 116 -15.84 -19.82 -20.66
C ASP A 116 -15.25 -18.86 -19.60
N VAL A 117 -14.95 -19.38 -18.41
CA VAL A 117 -14.28 -18.61 -17.35
C VAL A 117 -12.87 -18.18 -17.79
N GLU A 118 -12.12 -19.07 -18.43
CA GLU A 118 -10.80 -18.76 -18.97
C GLU A 118 -10.87 -17.66 -20.04
N THR A 119 -11.79 -17.80 -21.01
CA THR A 119 -12.05 -16.79 -22.05
C THR A 119 -12.39 -15.42 -21.44
N PHE A 120 -13.26 -15.40 -20.43
CA PHE A 120 -13.59 -14.16 -19.71
C PHE A 120 -12.36 -13.53 -19.04
N CYS A 121 -11.49 -14.35 -18.44
CA CYS A 121 -10.28 -13.87 -17.80
C CYS A 121 -9.25 -13.35 -18.83
N GLU A 122 -9.15 -13.96 -20.01
CA GLU A 122 -8.31 -13.48 -21.11
C GLU A 122 -8.78 -12.10 -21.59
N ASP A 123 -10.08 -11.94 -21.80
CA ASP A 123 -10.69 -10.67 -22.20
C ASP A 123 -10.47 -9.57 -21.16
N LEU A 124 -10.63 -9.91 -19.87
CA LEU A 124 -10.40 -9.00 -18.76
C LEU A 124 -8.94 -8.54 -18.68
N ARG A 125 -7.99 -9.49 -18.77
CA ARG A 125 -6.55 -9.19 -18.77
C ARG A 125 -6.16 -8.34 -19.97
N ARG A 126 -6.70 -8.64 -21.15
CA ARG A 126 -6.49 -7.84 -22.37
C ARG A 126 -6.97 -6.41 -22.19
N ARG A 127 -8.19 -6.19 -21.68
CA ARG A 127 -8.72 -4.85 -21.39
C ARG A 127 -7.85 -4.08 -20.42
N VAL A 128 -7.41 -4.70 -19.32
CA VAL A 128 -6.51 -4.06 -18.35
C VAL A 128 -5.19 -3.66 -19.02
N ARG A 129 -4.60 -4.56 -19.83
CA ARG A 129 -3.36 -4.29 -20.56
C ARG A 129 -3.53 -3.16 -21.57
N ASP A 130 -4.60 -3.14 -22.34
CA ASP A 130 -4.85 -2.12 -23.35
C ASP A 130 -5.03 -0.74 -22.70
N GLN A 131 -5.81 -0.66 -21.62
CA GLN A 131 -6.09 0.60 -20.93
C GLN A 131 -4.88 1.12 -20.13
N THR A 132 -4.15 0.23 -19.46
CA THR A 132 -3.15 0.64 -18.45
C THR A 132 -1.71 0.32 -18.83
N GLY A 133 -1.49 -0.57 -19.79
CA GLY A 133 -0.16 -1.10 -20.13
C GLY A 133 0.39 -2.08 -19.09
N LEU A 134 -0.35 -2.36 -18.01
CA LEU A 134 0.04 -3.26 -16.94
C LEU A 134 -0.53 -4.66 -17.17
N ILE A 135 0.20 -5.66 -16.70
CA ILE A 135 -0.19 -7.06 -16.77
C ILE A 135 -0.75 -7.54 -15.43
N ALA A 136 -1.67 -8.48 -15.50
CA ALA A 136 -2.33 -9.08 -14.34
C ALA A 136 -2.37 -10.60 -14.50
N SER A 137 -2.27 -11.29 -13.38
CA SER A 137 -2.56 -12.72 -13.29
C SER A 137 -3.94 -12.92 -12.67
N VAL A 138 -4.72 -13.85 -13.20
CA VAL A 138 -6.10 -14.10 -12.75
C VAL A 138 -6.27 -15.55 -12.34
N GLY A 139 -6.77 -15.75 -11.12
CA GLY A 139 -7.15 -17.06 -10.62
C GLY A 139 -8.65 -17.19 -10.49
N ALA A 140 -9.20 -18.34 -10.88
CA ALA A 140 -10.61 -18.64 -10.70
C ALA A 140 -10.79 -19.92 -9.89
N GLY A 141 -11.85 -19.97 -9.09
CA GLY A 141 -12.19 -21.15 -8.29
C GLY A 141 -13.49 -21.04 -7.53
N SER A 142 -13.73 -22.04 -6.69
CA SER A 142 -14.93 -22.19 -5.85
C SER A 142 -15.21 -21.08 -4.85
N GLY A 143 -14.17 -20.39 -4.41
CA GLY A 143 -14.22 -19.38 -3.35
C GLY A 143 -12.92 -18.59 -3.29
N LYS A 144 -12.83 -17.62 -2.38
CA LYS A 144 -11.71 -16.67 -2.30
C LYS A 144 -10.37 -17.38 -2.13
N GLN A 145 -10.31 -18.41 -1.28
CA GLN A 145 -9.08 -19.15 -1.01
C GLN A 145 -8.51 -19.84 -2.24
N ILE A 146 -9.35 -20.57 -2.98
CA ILE A 146 -8.92 -21.26 -4.21
C ILE A 146 -8.56 -20.24 -5.28
N ALA A 147 -9.39 -19.22 -5.51
CA ALA A 147 -9.12 -18.20 -6.51
C ALA A 147 -7.78 -17.47 -6.24
N LYS A 148 -7.49 -17.13 -4.98
CA LYS A 148 -6.22 -16.51 -4.59
C LYS A 148 -5.03 -17.44 -4.84
N ILE A 149 -5.12 -18.70 -4.44
CA ILE A 149 -4.06 -19.71 -4.71
C ILE A 149 -3.85 -19.85 -6.22
N ALA A 150 -4.94 -19.97 -6.98
CA ALA A 150 -4.91 -20.12 -8.43
C ALA A 150 -4.19 -18.95 -9.10
N SER A 151 -4.48 -17.70 -8.71
CA SER A 151 -3.79 -16.53 -9.27
C SER A 151 -2.29 -16.54 -8.97
N GLY A 152 -1.88 -17.03 -7.79
CA GLY A 152 -0.48 -17.18 -7.43
C GLY A 152 0.23 -18.27 -8.25
N LEU A 153 -0.48 -19.31 -8.68
CA LEU A 153 0.02 -20.35 -9.59
C LEU A 153 0.01 -19.90 -11.06
N ALA A 154 -0.82 -18.92 -11.39
CA ALA A 154 -0.92 -18.35 -12.74
C ALA A 154 0.21 -17.35 -13.06
N LYS A 155 0.90 -16.82 -12.05
CA LYS A 155 1.96 -15.82 -12.23
C LYS A 155 3.19 -16.41 -12.96
N PRO A 156 3.84 -15.63 -13.87
CA PRO A 156 3.47 -14.29 -14.33
C PRO A 156 2.51 -14.28 -15.53
N ASP A 157 1.78 -13.17 -15.71
CA ASP A 157 0.93 -12.86 -16.87
C ASP A 157 0.10 -14.08 -17.35
N GLY A 158 -0.61 -14.73 -16.42
CA GLY A 158 -1.31 -15.98 -16.72
C GLY A 158 -2.71 -16.08 -16.11
N ILE A 159 -3.39 -17.16 -16.47
CA ILE A 159 -4.70 -17.54 -15.94
C ILE A 159 -4.60 -18.94 -15.35
N ARG A 160 -5.26 -19.18 -14.21
CA ARG A 160 -5.50 -20.53 -13.71
C ARG A 160 -6.93 -20.65 -13.22
N VAL A 161 -7.73 -21.45 -13.92
CA VAL A 161 -9.06 -21.87 -13.48
C VAL A 161 -8.91 -23.19 -12.75
N VAL A 162 -9.24 -23.23 -11.45
CA VAL A 162 -9.25 -24.46 -10.66
C VAL A 162 -10.66 -25.03 -10.66
N ARG A 163 -10.83 -26.23 -11.20
CA ARG A 163 -12.11 -26.93 -11.27
C ARG A 163 -12.45 -27.62 -9.95
N ARG A 164 -13.76 -27.77 -9.66
CA ARG A 164 -14.25 -28.40 -8.43
C ARG A 164 -13.70 -29.81 -8.20
N ASP A 165 -13.51 -30.58 -9.26
CA ASP A 165 -13.02 -31.96 -9.22
C ASP A 165 -11.51 -32.07 -8.93
N GLU A 166 -10.72 -31.03 -9.21
CA GLU A 166 -9.28 -31.00 -8.90
C GLU A 166 -8.95 -30.28 -7.57
N GLU A 167 -9.86 -29.48 -7.00
CA GLU A 167 -9.60 -28.63 -5.81
C GLU A 167 -8.96 -29.37 -4.64
N ARG A 168 -9.52 -30.54 -4.27
CA ARG A 168 -9.03 -31.31 -3.12
C ARG A 168 -7.62 -31.85 -3.38
N SER A 169 -7.35 -32.34 -4.58
CA SER A 169 -6.03 -32.87 -4.95
C SER A 169 -4.99 -31.75 -5.01
N LEU A 170 -5.36 -30.61 -5.60
CA LEU A 170 -4.51 -29.42 -5.65
C LEU A 170 -4.17 -28.95 -4.25
N LEU A 171 -5.18 -28.70 -3.40
CA LEU A 171 -4.96 -28.24 -2.03
C LEU A 171 -4.09 -29.23 -1.26
N GLY A 172 -4.43 -30.52 -1.28
CA GLY A 172 -3.76 -31.54 -0.48
C GLY A 172 -2.23 -31.55 -0.62
N GLY A 173 -1.71 -31.32 -1.83
CA GLY A 173 -0.27 -31.33 -2.11
C GLY A 173 0.46 -30.00 -1.87
N LEU A 174 -0.24 -28.91 -1.54
CA LEU A 174 0.40 -27.61 -1.33
C LEU A 174 1.03 -27.52 0.07
N PRO A 175 2.20 -26.87 0.21
CA PRO A 175 2.72 -26.48 1.53
C PRO A 175 1.68 -25.67 2.29
N VAL A 176 1.56 -25.90 3.61
CA VAL A 176 0.54 -25.27 4.44
C VAL A 176 0.61 -23.73 4.42
N ARG A 177 1.81 -23.19 4.17
CA ARG A 177 2.08 -21.77 3.98
C ARG A 177 1.39 -21.13 2.77
N ARG A 178 0.91 -21.93 1.82
CA ARG A 178 0.11 -21.46 0.67
C ARG A 178 -1.32 -21.08 1.06
N LEU A 179 -1.81 -21.53 2.21
CA LEU A 179 -3.15 -21.18 2.69
C LEU A 179 -3.17 -19.72 3.14
N TRP A 180 -4.16 -18.95 2.67
CA TRP A 180 -4.24 -17.52 2.96
C TRP A 180 -4.71 -17.33 4.40
N GLY A 181 -3.85 -16.74 5.23
CA GLY A 181 -4.03 -16.62 6.68
C GLY A 181 -3.02 -17.43 7.50
N ILE A 182 -2.26 -18.34 6.88
CA ILE A 182 -1.10 -18.97 7.52
C ILE A 182 0.14 -18.12 7.25
N GLY A 183 0.58 -17.38 8.27
CA GLY A 183 1.86 -16.65 8.28
C GLY A 183 3.01 -17.50 8.85
N PRO A 184 4.26 -16.98 8.87
CA PRO A 184 5.44 -17.72 9.31
C PRO A 184 5.32 -18.31 10.73
N VAL A 185 4.67 -17.60 11.65
CA VAL A 185 4.46 -18.07 13.03
C VAL A 185 3.49 -19.26 13.09
N ALA A 186 2.42 -19.23 12.29
CA ALA A 186 1.45 -20.33 12.23
C ALA A 186 2.06 -21.54 11.52
N GLU A 187 2.80 -21.30 10.43
CA GLU A 187 3.57 -22.32 9.71
C GLU A 187 4.56 -23.04 10.64
N GLU A 188 5.37 -22.30 11.41
CA GLU A 188 6.33 -22.89 12.36
C GLU A 188 5.63 -23.73 13.44
N LYS A 189 4.47 -23.30 13.94
CA LYS A 189 3.66 -24.10 14.88
C LYS A 189 3.20 -25.42 14.27
N LEU A 190 2.77 -25.41 13.02
CA LEU A 190 2.29 -26.59 12.30
C LEU A 190 3.45 -27.54 11.97
N HIS A 191 4.58 -27.02 11.47
CA HIS A 191 5.77 -27.82 11.17
C HIS A 191 6.34 -28.52 12.41
N ARG A 192 6.31 -27.89 13.59
CA ARG A 192 6.74 -28.54 14.85
C ARG A 192 5.89 -29.76 15.21
N LEU A 193 4.70 -29.89 14.65
CA LEU A 193 3.79 -31.02 14.83
C LEU A 193 3.80 -31.98 13.62
N GLY A 194 4.71 -31.78 12.66
CA GLY A 194 4.81 -32.60 11.44
C GLY A 194 3.75 -32.30 10.39
N ILE A 195 3.05 -31.16 10.48
CA ILE A 195 2.02 -30.75 9.52
C ILE A 195 2.66 -29.80 8.51
N GLU A 196 3.05 -30.30 7.35
CA GLU A 196 3.75 -29.56 6.30
C GLU A 196 2.83 -29.14 5.16
N THR A 197 1.75 -29.89 4.93
CA THR A 197 0.84 -29.70 3.80
C THR A 197 -0.54 -29.23 4.23
N VAL A 198 -1.28 -28.62 3.29
CA VAL A 198 -2.68 -28.27 3.50
C VAL A 198 -3.54 -29.53 3.69
N GLY A 199 -3.19 -30.64 3.04
CA GLY A 199 -3.88 -31.93 3.21
C GLY A 199 -3.79 -32.47 4.63
N GLU A 200 -2.61 -32.40 5.24
CA GLU A 200 -2.41 -32.79 6.65
C GLU A 200 -3.17 -31.88 7.60
N LEU A 201 -3.16 -30.56 7.36
CA LEU A 201 -3.99 -29.63 8.13
C LEU A 201 -5.49 -29.94 7.99
N ALA A 202 -5.94 -30.28 6.77
CA ALA A 202 -7.33 -30.61 6.50
C ALA A 202 -7.78 -31.91 7.21
N ALA A 203 -6.85 -32.84 7.46
CA ALA A 203 -7.11 -34.12 8.11
C ALA A 203 -7.26 -34.05 9.64
N LEU A 204 -6.87 -32.92 10.26
CA LEU A 204 -7.09 -32.69 11.68
C LEU A 204 -8.58 -32.71 12.05
N SER A 205 -8.88 -33.02 13.30
CA SER A 205 -10.17 -32.69 13.91
C SER A 205 -10.32 -31.19 14.14
N ASP A 206 -11.56 -30.71 14.21
CA ASP A 206 -11.84 -29.28 14.49
C ASP A 206 -11.22 -28.84 15.83
N ALA A 207 -11.17 -29.74 16.83
CA ALA A 207 -10.58 -29.47 18.14
C ALA A 207 -9.05 -29.32 18.07
N GLU A 208 -8.37 -30.18 17.31
CA GLU A 208 -6.91 -30.07 17.10
C GLU A 208 -6.57 -28.76 16.38
N ALA A 209 -7.30 -28.42 15.31
CA ALA A 209 -7.08 -27.19 14.58
C ALA A 209 -7.27 -25.94 15.47
N ALA A 210 -8.31 -25.93 16.31
CA ALA A 210 -8.56 -24.86 17.27
C ALA A 210 -7.45 -24.77 18.34
N ASN A 211 -6.96 -25.91 18.84
CA ASN A 211 -5.90 -25.95 19.84
C ASN A 211 -4.55 -25.46 19.29
N ILE A 212 -4.21 -25.80 18.04
CA ILE A 212 -2.93 -25.46 17.42
C ILE A 212 -2.91 -24.00 16.95
N LEU A 213 -3.97 -23.58 16.25
CA LEU A 213 -4.04 -22.28 15.58
C LEU A 213 -4.80 -21.21 16.38
N GLY A 214 -5.42 -21.60 17.50
CA GLY A 214 -6.24 -20.75 18.36
C GLY A 214 -7.72 -20.84 18.04
N ALA A 215 -8.55 -20.76 19.08
CA ALA A 215 -10.00 -20.98 19.01
C ALA A 215 -10.73 -20.03 18.06
N THR A 216 -10.21 -18.82 17.83
CA THR A 216 -10.86 -17.81 16.99
C THR A 216 -10.63 -18.06 15.50
N ILE A 217 -9.40 -18.33 15.08
CA ILE A 217 -9.03 -18.39 13.65
C ILE A 217 -8.79 -19.81 13.14
N GLY A 218 -8.45 -20.75 14.03
CA GLY A 218 -8.18 -22.14 13.69
C GLY A 218 -9.33 -22.83 12.95
N PRO A 219 -10.58 -22.76 13.45
CA PRO A 219 -11.73 -23.36 12.77
C PRO A 219 -11.94 -22.81 11.35
N ALA A 220 -11.74 -21.49 11.16
CA ALA A 220 -11.87 -20.87 9.84
C ALA A 220 -10.78 -21.35 8.88
N LEU A 221 -9.51 -21.36 9.31
CA LEU A 221 -8.40 -21.84 8.49
C LEU A 221 -8.54 -23.33 8.15
N HIS A 222 -9.03 -24.14 9.08
CA HIS A 222 -9.25 -25.56 8.85
C HIS A 222 -10.38 -25.84 7.86
N ARG A 223 -11.44 -25.04 7.86
CA ARG A 223 -12.44 -25.05 6.78
C ARG A 223 -11.83 -24.71 5.42
N LEU A 224 -10.99 -23.67 5.36
CA LEU A 224 -10.32 -23.27 4.12
C LEU A 224 -9.38 -24.36 3.60
N ALA A 225 -8.67 -25.06 4.50
CA ALA A 225 -7.83 -26.21 4.14
C ALA A 225 -8.63 -27.37 3.53
N ARG A 226 -9.90 -27.51 3.94
CA ARG A 226 -10.86 -28.48 3.37
C ARG A 226 -11.55 -27.99 2.09
N GLY A 227 -11.19 -26.80 1.58
CA GLY A 227 -11.78 -26.20 0.39
C GLY A 227 -13.15 -25.55 0.61
N VAL A 228 -13.55 -25.34 1.87
CA VAL A 228 -14.87 -24.76 2.21
C VAL A 228 -14.73 -23.27 2.48
N ASP A 229 -15.11 -22.45 1.51
CA ASP A 229 -15.01 -20.98 1.57
C ASP A 229 -16.28 -20.30 1.01
N ASP A 230 -17.21 -19.96 1.90
CA ASP A 230 -18.50 -19.34 1.55
C ASP A 230 -18.48 -17.81 1.72
N ARG A 231 -17.29 -17.20 1.86
CA ARG A 231 -17.17 -15.75 2.07
C ARG A 231 -17.58 -15.01 0.80
N PRO A 232 -18.59 -14.12 0.85
CA PRO A 232 -19.04 -13.38 -0.33
C PRO A 232 -17.99 -12.34 -0.75
N VAL A 233 -18.00 -11.94 -2.02
CA VAL A 233 -17.34 -10.69 -2.44
C VAL A 233 -18.18 -9.53 -1.92
N ALA A 234 -17.57 -8.65 -1.13
CA ALA A 234 -18.21 -7.44 -0.62
C ALA A 234 -17.32 -6.24 -0.93
N GLU A 235 -17.93 -5.07 -1.12
CA GLU A 235 -17.13 -3.85 -1.21
C GLU A 235 -16.30 -3.65 0.06
N ARG A 236 -15.19 -2.93 -0.10
CA ARG A 236 -14.27 -2.70 1.01
C ARG A 236 -15.01 -1.95 2.13
N ALA A 237 -15.12 -2.60 3.28
CA ALA A 237 -15.69 -1.98 4.47
C ALA A 237 -14.91 -0.72 4.85
N GLU A 238 -15.62 0.25 5.42
CA GLU A 238 -15.04 1.48 5.93
C GLU A 238 -13.86 1.22 6.89
N ALA A 239 -12.93 2.18 6.91
CA ALA A 239 -11.79 2.10 7.81
C ALA A 239 -12.27 2.09 9.26
N LYS A 240 -11.79 1.13 10.07
CA LYS A 240 -12.03 1.10 11.53
C LYS A 240 -11.04 1.96 12.30
N GLN A 241 -9.89 2.22 11.70
CA GLN A 241 -8.81 3.02 12.27
C GLN A 241 -7.98 3.64 11.15
N ILE A 242 -7.38 4.78 11.46
CA ILE A 242 -6.48 5.54 10.58
C ILE A 242 -5.20 5.79 11.35
N SER A 243 -4.05 5.41 10.80
CA SER A 243 -2.77 5.59 11.49
C SER A 243 -1.64 5.94 10.54
N SER A 244 -0.63 6.60 11.08
CA SER A 244 0.65 6.89 10.43
C SER A 244 1.78 6.41 11.34
N GLU A 245 2.85 5.88 10.76
CA GLU A 245 4.03 5.47 11.51
C GLU A 245 5.30 5.67 10.69
N SER A 246 6.39 5.97 11.39
CA SER A 246 7.70 6.21 10.78
C SER A 246 8.78 5.40 11.50
N THR A 247 9.59 4.68 10.72
CA THR A 247 10.84 4.07 11.20
C THR A 247 11.98 5.04 10.98
N PHE A 248 12.67 5.41 12.05
CA PHE A 248 13.76 6.38 12.00
C PHE A 248 15.06 5.75 11.48
N ALA A 249 15.91 6.56 10.85
CA ALA A 249 17.22 6.12 10.37
C ALA A 249 18.16 5.74 11.53
N VAL A 250 18.09 6.52 12.61
CA VAL A 250 18.79 6.31 13.89
C VAL A 250 17.72 6.19 14.98
N ASP A 251 17.98 5.35 15.99
CA ASP A 251 17.02 5.20 17.10
C ASP A 251 16.97 6.47 17.95
N LEU A 252 15.77 6.85 18.37
CA LEU A 252 15.54 8.00 19.23
C LEU A 252 15.78 7.60 20.68
N THR A 253 16.54 8.41 21.40
CA THR A 253 17.07 8.11 22.74
C THR A 253 16.64 9.12 23.80
N SER A 254 15.86 10.16 23.43
CA SER A 254 15.30 11.12 24.37
C SER A 254 13.83 11.39 24.12
N LEU A 255 13.13 11.84 25.17
CA LEU A 255 11.73 12.26 25.07
C LEU A 255 11.55 13.50 24.17
N GLU A 256 12.55 14.38 24.12
CA GLU A 256 12.55 15.56 23.24
C GLU A 256 12.52 15.15 21.77
N GLN A 257 13.37 14.21 21.37
CA GLN A 257 13.38 13.64 20.02
C GLN A 257 12.03 13.01 19.66
N LEU A 258 11.36 12.34 20.61
CA LEU A 258 10.02 11.79 20.36
C LEU A 258 8.96 12.88 20.21
N ARG A 259 9.05 13.98 20.95
CA ARG A 259 8.11 15.10 20.85
C ARG A 259 8.23 15.83 19.52
N GLU A 260 9.45 16.02 19.02
CA GLU A 260 9.69 16.56 17.68
C GLU A 260 9.18 15.60 16.60
N ALA A 261 9.41 14.30 16.77
CA ALA A 261 9.04 13.31 15.77
C ALA A 261 7.53 12.99 15.72
N ILE A 262 6.80 13.11 16.84
CA ILE A 262 5.38 12.70 16.90
C ILE A 262 4.47 13.64 16.10
N GLU A 263 4.82 14.92 16.02
CA GLU A 263 3.97 15.96 15.43
C GLU A 263 3.72 15.74 13.94
N PRO A 264 4.73 15.65 13.06
CA PRO A 264 4.50 15.38 11.65
C PRO A 264 3.82 14.01 11.40
N ILE A 265 4.01 13.03 12.30
CA ILE A 265 3.35 11.72 12.20
C ILE A 265 1.86 11.84 12.53
N ALA A 266 1.52 12.57 13.58
CA ALA A 266 0.15 12.79 14.01
C ALA A 266 -0.61 13.66 12.99
N GLU A 267 0.01 14.71 12.45
CA GLU A 267 -0.54 15.53 11.37
C GLU A 267 -0.84 14.70 10.12
N HIS A 268 0.09 13.81 9.73
CA HIS A 268 -0.15 12.92 8.59
C HIS A 268 -1.32 11.95 8.83
N ALA A 269 -1.46 11.41 10.05
CA ALA A 269 -2.62 10.61 10.42
C ALA A 269 -3.91 11.46 10.42
N HIS A 270 -3.82 12.73 10.81
CA HIS A 270 -4.94 13.67 10.91
C HIS A 270 -5.45 14.10 9.54
N HIS A 271 -4.57 14.41 8.59
CA HIS A 271 -4.97 14.71 7.21
C HIS A 271 -5.77 13.56 6.59
N ARG A 272 -5.40 12.32 6.93
CA ARG A 272 -6.14 11.12 6.50
C ARG A 272 -7.49 10.98 7.21
N LEU A 273 -7.58 11.37 8.48
CA LEU A 273 -8.84 11.43 9.24
C LEU A 273 -9.79 12.48 8.66
N VAL A 274 -9.29 13.67 8.36
CA VAL A 274 -10.09 14.74 7.72
C VAL A 274 -10.62 14.28 6.37
N ARG A 275 -9.79 13.62 5.56
CA ARG A 275 -10.20 13.06 4.26
C ARG A 275 -11.22 11.92 4.39
N ASP A 276 -11.15 11.12 5.46
CA ASP A 276 -12.13 10.08 5.75
C ASP A 276 -13.49 10.67 6.13
N GLY A 277 -13.53 11.91 6.65
CA GLY A 277 -14.77 12.62 6.93
C GLY A 277 -15.40 12.27 8.27
N ARG A 278 -14.70 11.57 9.16
CA ARG A 278 -15.19 11.24 10.52
C ARG A 278 -14.30 11.85 11.59
N GLY A 279 -14.86 12.06 12.78
CA GLY A 279 -14.10 12.39 13.99
C GLY A 279 -13.54 11.13 14.64
N ALA A 280 -12.46 11.27 15.42
CA ALA A 280 -11.87 10.16 16.17
C ALA A 280 -12.06 10.32 17.68
N ARG A 281 -12.30 9.21 18.37
CA ARG A 281 -12.46 9.19 19.83
C ARG A 281 -11.21 8.67 20.55
N THR A 282 -10.51 7.71 19.96
CA THR A 282 -9.37 7.05 20.60
C THR A 282 -8.09 7.38 19.85
N VAL A 283 -7.09 7.89 20.59
CA VAL A 283 -5.73 8.09 20.11
C VAL A 283 -4.85 6.97 20.64
N THR A 284 -4.05 6.36 19.77
CA THR A 284 -3.11 5.29 20.09
C THR A 284 -1.72 5.70 19.66
N VAL A 285 -0.75 5.61 20.56
CA VAL A 285 0.67 5.76 20.28
C VAL A 285 1.34 4.40 20.34
N LYS A 286 2.06 4.07 19.28
CA LYS A 286 2.85 2.86 19.13
C LYS A 286 4.34 3.21 19.13
N LEU A 287 5.10 2.56 20.01
CA LEU A 287 6.54 2.68 20.12
C LEU A 287 7.15 1.30 19.83
N LYS A 288 7.93 1.20 18.77
CA LYS A 288 8.74 0.00 18.52
C LYS A 288 10.17 0.28 18.93
N LYS A 289 10.70 -0.54 19.83
CA LYS A 289 12.07 -0.43 20.35
C LYS A 289 13.10 -1.01 19.39
N SER A 290 14.38 -0.76 19.65
CA SER A 290 15.50 -1.33 18.88
C SER A 290 15.57 -2.86 18.90
N ASP A 291 15.11 -3.48 20.00
CA ASP A 291 14.98 -4.94 20.17
C ASP A 291 13.74 -5.53 19.45
N MET A 292 13.03 -4.72 18.65
CA MET A 292 11.81 -5.04 17.91
C MET A 292 10.56 -5.28 18.78
N SER A 293 10.66 -5.19 20.11
CA SER A 293 9.48 -5.20 20.99
C SER A 293 8.62 -3.96 20.75
N THR A 294 7.30 -4.10 20.92
CA THR A 294 6.32 -3.03 20.67
C THR A 294 5.58 -2.69 21.94
N LEU A 295 5.50 -1.41 22.26
CA LEU A 295 4.70 -0.84 23.32
C LEU A 295 3.59 0.01 22.71
N THR A 296 2.37 -0.13 23.22
CA THR A 296 1.21 0.62 22.75
C THR A 296 0.52 1.28 23.94
N ARG A 297 0.22 2.57 23.81
CA ARG A 297 -0.54 3.37 24.79
C ARG A 297 -1.72 4.00 24.06
N SER A 298 -2.90 3.96 24.65
CA SER A 298 -4.08 4.60 24.08
C SER A 298 -4.84 5.42 25.12
N ALA A 299 -5.52 6.47 24.67
CA ALA A 299 -6.48 7.22 25.45
C ALA A 299 -7.72 7.52 24.60
N THR A 300 -8.88 7.51 25.26
CA THR A 300 -10.18 7.72 24.63
C THR A 300 -10.80 8.99 25.17
N LEU A 301 -11.13 9.92 24.28
CA LEU A 301 -11.80 11.17 24.58
C LEU A 301 -13.31 10.92 24.84
N PRO A 302 -14.00 11.84 25.54
CA PRO A 302 -15.43 11.71 25.79
C PRO A 302 -16.27 11.75 24.50
N TYR A 303 -15.85 12.57 23.53
CA TYR A 303 -16.49 12.78 22.24
C TYR A 303 -15.50 12.57 21.08
N ALA A 304 -16.01 12.33 19.87
CA ALA A 304 -15.20 12.24 18.67
C ALA A 304 -14.87 13.65 18.15
N THR A 305 -13.62 13.89 17.78
CA THR A 305 -13.15 15.20 17.33
C THR A 305 -12.24 15.10 16.11
N THR A 306 -12.20 16.17 15.32
CA THR A 306 -11.22 16.40 14.25
C THR A 306 -10.20 17.49 14.63
N GLU A 307 -10.22 17.99 15.86
CA GLU A 307 -9.30 19.03 16.32
C GLU A 307 -7.86 18.51 16.41
N VAL A 308 -6.99 19.02 15.53
CA VAL A 308 -5.60 18.57 15.42
C VAL A 308 -4.85 18.80 16.73
N ALA A 309 -5.02 19.96 17.36
CA ALA A 309 -4.36 20.30 18.62
C ALA A 309 -4.75 19.35 19.75
N ALA A 310 -6.04 18.95 19.82
CA ALA A 310 -6.52 18.00 20.82
C ALA A 310 -5.91 16.60 20.58
N LEU A 311 -5.96 16.10 19.35
CA LEU A 311 -5.46 14.77 19.00
C LEU A 311 -3.93 14.66 19.16
N VAL A 312 -3.18 15.66 18.70
CA VAL A 312 -1.72 15.76 18.89
C VAL A 312 -1.37 15.90 20.37
N GLY A 313 -2.13 16.72 21.12
CA GLY A 313 -1.96 16.88 22.56
C GLY A 313 -2.12 15.57 23.33
N VAL A 314 -3.12 14.75 22.98
CA VAL A 314 -3.29 13.40 23.56
C VAL A 314 -2.13 12.49 23.16
N ALA A 315 -1.73 12.47 21.89
CA ALA A 315 -0.62 11.65 21.41
C ALA A 315 0.68 11.97 22.18
N ARG A 316 0.99 13.26 22.40
CA ARG A 316 2.15 13.71 23.19
C ARG A 316 2.12 13.20 24.64
N ARG A 317 0.95 13.16 25.28
CA ARG A 317 0.78 12.64 26.66
C ARG A 317 0.98 11.12 26.76
N LEU A 318 0.85 10.39 25.65
CA LEU A 318 0.99 8.93 25.61
C LEU A 318 2.44 8.47 25.37
N LEU A 319 3.38 9.40 25.12
CA LEU A 319 4.79 9.11 24.96
C LEU A 319 5.41 8.55 26.25
N LEU A 320 6.43 7.70 26.08
CA LEU A 320 7.24 7.12 27.16
C LEU A 320 8.70 7.53 26.93
N ASP A 321 9.44 7.84 27.99
CA ASP A 321 10.84 8.28 27.89
C ASP A 321 11.74 7.12 27.45
N PRO A 322 12.47 7.21 26.31
CA PRO A 322 13.41 6.18 25.87
C PRO A 322 14.49 5.84 26.90
N ARG A 323 14.79 6.73 27.86
CA ARG A 323 15.72 6.45 28.96
C ARG A 323 15.23 5.37 29.92
N GLU A 324 13.92 5.19 30.03
CA GLU A 324 13.29 4.21 30.93
C GLU A 324 12.97 2.90 30.21
N ILE A 325 12.54 2.98 28.95
CA ILE A 325 12.05 1.81 28.19
C ILE A 325 13.03 1.30 27.13
N GLY A 326 14.11 2.05 26.87
CA GLY A 326 15.10 1.78 25.83
C GLY A 326 14.87 2.59 24.54
N PRO A 327 15.86 2.61 23.63
CA PRO A 327 15.79 3.42 22.40
C PRO A 327 14.64 3.02 21.47
N ILE A 328 14.06 4.03 20.82
CA ILE A 328 12.88 3.89 19.96
C ILE A 328 13.27 3.92 18.49
N ARG A 329 12.93 2.84 17.78
CA ARG A 329 13.18 2.65 16.36
C ARG A 329 12.05 3.15 15.47
N LEU A 330 10.79 3.02 15.91
CA LEU A 330 9.61 3.47 15.17
C LEU A 330 8.60 4.08 16.13
N LEU A 331 7.99 5.18 15.69
CA LEU A 331 6.88 5.86 16.35
C LEU A 331 5.67 5.86 15.42
N GLY A 332 4.49 5.59 15.95
CA GLY A 332 3.23 5.64 15.22
C GLY A 332 2.11 6.25 16.03
N VAL A 333 1.21 6.94 15.34
CA VAL A 333 -0.01 7.53 15.89
C VAL A 333 -1.20 6.97 15.12
N GLY A 334 -2.22 6.53 15.85
CA GLY A 334 -3.45 5.97 15.29
C GLY A 334 -4.69 6.57 15.93
N PHE A 335 -5.72 6.71 15.12
CA PHE A 335 -7.04 7.21 15.44
C PHE A 335 -8.08 6.12 15.22
N SER A 336 -8.92 5.85 16.21
CA SER A 336 -9.99 4.86 16.15
C SER A 336 -11.21 5.33 16.93
N GLY A 337 -12.27 4.51 16.94
CA GLY A 337 -13.58 4.95 17.42
C GLY A 337 -14.12 6.07 16.53
N LEU A 338 -14.06 5.84 15.21
CA LEU A 338 -14.44 6.83 14.20
C LEU A 338 -15.97 7.02 14.20
N SER A 339 -16.42 8.27 14.08
CA SER A 339 -17.84 8.65 14.20
C SER A 339 -18.18 9.84 13.30
N ASP A 340 -19.35 9.79 12.65
CA ASP A 340 -19.92 10.91 11.90
C ASP A 340 -20.44 12.01 12.83
N VAL A 341 -20.90 11.64 14.03
CA VAL A 341 -21.29 12.59 15.06
C VAL A 341 -20.02 13.20 15.63
N ARG A 342 -19.71 14.41 15.16
CA ARG A 342 -18.64 15.27 15.66
C ARG A 342 -19.24 16.20 16.69
N GLN A 343 -18.58 16.35 17.82
CA GLN A 343 -18.92 17.42 18.75
C GLN A 343 -17.68 18.27 18.93
N GLU A 344 -17.73 19.50 18.44
CA GLU A 344 -16.70 20.48 18.74
C GLU A 344 -16.80 20.84 20.23
N SER A 345 -15.65 20.99 20.88
CA SER A 345 -15.63 21.36 22.30
C SER A 345 -16.28 22.73 22.44
N LEU A 346 -17.35 22.82 23.24
CA LEU A 346 -18.02 24.10 23.53
C LEU A 346 -17.14 25.05 24.37
N PHE A 347 -16.02 24.56 24.92
CA PHE A 347 -15.06 25.34 25.70
C PHE A 347 -13.60 24.91 25.42
N PRO A 348 -13.02 25.28 24.26
CA PRO A 348 -11.65 24.91 23.89
C PRO A 348 -10.60 25.33 24.95
N ASP A 349 -10.86 26.46 25.60
CA ASP A 349 -9.96 27.11 26.57
C ASP A 349 -9.88 26.43 27.94
N LEU A 350 -10.82 25.53 28.25
CA LEU A 350 -10.87 24.83 29.54
C LEU A 350 -10.24 23.42 29.50
N GLU A 351 -10.01 22.85 28.31
CA GLU A 351 -9.49 21.48 28.13
C GLU A 351 -8.06 21.41 27.55
N LEU A 352 -7.52 22.52 27.03
CA LEU A 352 -6.18 22.63 26.47
C LEU A 352 -5.36 23.70 27.22
N PRO A 353 -4.05 23.47 27.49
CA PRO A 353 -3.15 24.56 27.86
C PRO A 353 -3.04 25.55 26.69
N GLN A 354 -3.18 26.85 26.97
CA GLN A 354 -3.26 27.91 25.96
C GLN A 354 -2.10 27.91 24.95
N PRO A 355 -2.37 28.12 23.64
CA PRO A 355 -1.32 28.34 22.65
C PRO A 355 -0.79 29.78 22.70
N GLN A 356 0.51 29.96 22.43
CA GLN A 356 1.09 31.27 22.13
C GLN A 356 0.70 31.72 20.73
N PRO A 357 0.49 33.03 20.50
CA PRO A 357 0.01 33.52 19.22
C PRO A 357 1.17 33.58 18.22
N ASP A 358 0.96 33.05 17.01
CA ASP A 358 1.45 33.71 15.82
C ASP A 358 0.58 33.41 14.60
N SER A 359 0.44 34.46 13.79
CA SER A 359 -0.47 34.65 12.68
C SER A 359 -0.04 33.96 11.39
N SER A 360 -0.96 33.29 10.69
CA SER A 360 -1.13 33.44 9.24
C SER A 360 -2.39 32.75 8.74
N SER A 361 -2.94 33.35 7.69
CA SER A 361 -4.24 33.13 7.06
C SER A 361 -4.42 31.75 6.42
N VAL A 362 -5.63 31.21 6.56
CA VAL A 362 -6.12 29.98 5.92
C VAL A 362 -6.36 30.24 4.43
N GLU A 363 -5.56 29.62 3.57
CA GLU A 363 -5.84 29.48 2.14
C GLU A 363 -6.66 28.20 1.88
N THR A 364 -7.59 28.33 0.95
CA THR A 364 -8.71 27.43 0.66
C THR A 364 -8.27 26.06 0.14
N ALA A 365 -9.01 25.05 0.55
CA ALA A 365 -8.81 23.64 0.22
C ALA A 365 -9.08 23.33 -1.25
N THR A 366 -8.05 23.41 -2.12
CA THR A 366 -8.01 22.68 -3.40
C THR A 366 -6.60 22.38 -3.94
N GLU A 367 -5.52 22.83 -3.28
CA GLU A 367 -4.15 22.67 -3.81
C GLU A 367 -3.31 21.53 -3.19
N VAL A 368 -3.78 20.84 -2.14
CA VAL A 368 -2.94 19.90 -1.37
C VAL A 368 -2.82 18.50 -1.97
N MET A 369 -3.27 18.28 -3.23
CA MET A 369 -2.84 17.13 -4.03
C MET A 369 -1.56 17.39 -4.84
N PHE A 370 -1.09 18.64 -4.88
CA PHE A 370 0.07 19.09 -5.63
C PHE A 370 0.97 20.00 -4.78
N THR A 371 1.50 19.50 -3.67
CA THR A 371 2.54 20.24 -2.93
C THR A 371 3.90 19.56 -3.01
N LYS A 372 4.82 20.37 -3.55
CA LYS A 372 6.27 20.25 -3.64
C LYS A 372 6.85 19.55 -2.39
N GLY A 373 7.61 18.48 -2.59
CA GLY A 373 8.42 17.89 -1.53
C GLY A 373 9.37 18.93 -0.89
N PRO A 374 9.88 18.68 0.33
CA PRO A 374 10.62 19.66 1.09
C PRO A 374 11.74 20.31 0.26
N GLU A 375 11.68 21.64 0.15
CA GLU A 375 12.77 22.46 -0.36
C GLU A 375 14.02 22.26 0.51
N GLU A 376 15.20 22.36 -0.12
CA GLU A 376 16.57 22.18 0.41
C GLU A 376 17.25 20.81 0.32
N ALA A 377 16.73 19.84 -0.43
CA ALA A 377 17.50 18.65 -0.78
C ALA A 377 17.89 18.61 -2.27
N GLY A 378 19.18 18.42 -2.55
CA GLY A 378 19.69 18.18 -3.90
C GLY A 378 19.01 16.99 -4.60
N TRP A 379 19.22 16.88 -5.91
CA TRP A 379 18.66 15.82 -6.75
C TRP A 379 19.03 14.42 -6.23
N ARG A 380 18.07 13.50 -6.28
CA ARG A 380 18.21 12.09 -5.87
C ARG A 380 17.81 11.18 -7.02
N VAL A 381 18.38 9.98 -7.05
CA VAL A 381 18.00 8.96 -8.03
C VAL A 381 16.51 8.64 -7.92
N GLY A 382 15.82 8.65 -9.06
CA GLY A 382 14.40 8.37 -9.16
C GLY A 382 13.49 9.59 -9.01
N ASP A 383 14.04 10.77 -8.73
CA ASP A 383 13.29 12.02 -8.74
C ASP A 383 12.79 12.34 -10.16
N ASP A 384 11.53 12.74 -10.28
CA ASP A 384 10.93 13.16 -11.55
C ASP A 384 11.28 14.63 -11.85
N VAL A 385 11.63 14.89 -13.11
CA VAL A 385 12.10 16.18 -13.62
C VAL A 385 11.38 16.57 -14.90
N VAL A 386 11.34 17.86 -15.18
CA VAL A 386 10.92 18.39 -16.48
C VAL A 386 12.01 19.31 -17.02
N HIS A 387 12.27 19.19 -18.31
CA HIS A 387 13.14 20.07 -19.08
C HIS A 387 12.32 20.74 -20.18
N ARG A 388 12.55 22.04 -20.42
CA ARG A 388 11.77 22.85 -21.36
C ARG A 388 11.64 22.23 -22.76
N GLU A 389 12.72 21.62 -23.24
CA GLU A 389 12.77 21.05 -24.60
C GLU A 389 12.61 19.53 -24.64
N LEU A 390 12.98 18.84 -23.54
CA LEU A 390 13.04 17.37 -23.52
C LEU A 390 11.82 16.76 -22.84
N GLY A 391 10.97 17.58 -22.21
CA GLY A 391 9.76 17.16 -21.54
C GLY A 391 10.04 16.48 -20.19
N HIS A 392 9.17 15.55 -19.83
CA HIS A 392 9.25 14.80 -18.58
C HIS A 392 10.41 13.80 -18.58
N GLY A 393 11.06 13.64 -17.43
CA GLY A 393 12.14 12.70 -17.23
C GLY A 393 12.32 12.32 -15.76
N TRP A 394 13.40 11.60 -15.50
CA TRP A 394 13.77 11.17 -14.15
C TRP A 394 15.29 11.13 -13.97
N VAL A 395 15.73 11.39 -12.75
CA VAL A 395 17.15 11.42 -12.38
C VAL A 395 17.71 9.99 -12.29
N GLN A 396 18.72 9.68 -13.10
CA GLN A 396 19.47 8.41 -13.04
C GLN A 396 20.65 8.47 -12.07
N GLY A 397 21.21 9.66 -11.87
CA GLY A 397 22.37 9.89 -10.98
C GLY A 397 22.53 11.37 -10.65
N ALA A 398 22.95 11.65 -9.41
CA ALA A 398 23.20 13.00 -8.92
C ALA A 398 24.43 13.01 -8.01
N GLY A 399 25.28 14.02 -8.14
CA GLY A 399 26.48 14.18 -7.32
C GLY A 399 27.56 14.99 -8.03
N HIS A 400 28.57 15.43 -7.29
CA HIS A 400 29.72 16.19 -7.83
C HIS A 400 29.32 17.43 -8.66
N GLY A 401 28.25 18.12 -8.26
CA GLY A 401 27.77 19.33 -8.95
C GLY A 401 27.01 19.07 -10.24
N VAL A 402 26.75 17.81 -10.62
CA VAL A 402 26.01 17.46 -11.83
C VAL A 402 24.83 16.54 -11.53
N VAL A 403 23.85 16.56 -12.41
CA VAL A 403 22.72 15.63 -12.41
C VAL A 403 22.54 15.04 -13.79
N THR A 404 22.37 13.72 -13.86
CA THR A 404 22.07 13.01 -15.11
C THR A 404 20.61 12.58 -15.08
N ALA A 405 19.82 13.12 -15.99
CA ALA A 405 18.41 12.81 -16.14
C ALA A 405 18.16 12.10 -17.48
N ARG A 406 17.16 11.21 -17.49
CA ARG A 406 16.64 10.57 -18.70
C ARG A 406 15.22 11.02 -18.94
N PHE A 407 14.93 11.43 -20.17
CA PHE A 407 13.64 12.01 -20.55
C PHE A 407 12.78 10.97 -21.24
N GLU A 408 11.84 10.40 -20.49
CA GLU A 408 10.95 9.35 -20.97
C GLU A 408 9.65 9.32 -20.15
N THR A 409 8.59 8.80 -20.76
CA THR A 409 7.26 8.56 -20.19
C THR A 409 6.74 7.19 -20.65
N ARG A 410 5.54 6.81 -20.22
CA ARG A 410 4.84 5.60 -20.70
C ARG A 410 4.84 5.47 -22.23
N THR A 411 4.60 6.57 -22.93
CA THR A 411 4.30 6.61 -24.39
C THR A 411 5.48 7.06 -25.23
N SER A 412 6.43 7.82 -24.68
CA SER A 412 7.60 8.30 -25.45
C SER A 412 8.55 7.18 -25.86
N GLY A 413 8.50 6.02 -25.18
CA GLY A 413 9.51 4.98 -25.28
C GLY A 413 10.85 5.40 -24.63
N PRO A 414 11.92 4.60 -24.80
CA PRO A 414 13.24 4.90 -24.22
C PRO A 414 13.81 6.20 -24.80
N GLY A 415 13.94 7.22 -23.97
CA GLY A 415 14.44 8.54 -24.41
C GLY A 415 15.88 8.82 -24.01
N PRO A 416 16.42 10.00 -24.38
CA PRO A 416 17.83 10.34 -24.20
C PRO A 416 18.17 10.59 -22.73
N ALA A 417 19.42 10.28 -22.36
CA ALA A 417 20.02 10.73 -21.10
C ALA A 417 20.89 11.97 -21.34
N ARG A 418 20.77 12.98 -20.49
CA ARG A 418 21.58 14.22 -20.52
C ARG A 418 22.07 14.55 -19.12
N THR A 419 23.25 15.17 -19.07
CA THR A 419 23.87 15.62 -17.82
C THR A 419 23.90 17.14 -17.79
N PHE A 420 23.46 17.71 -16.67
CA PHE A 420 23.33 19.14 -16.45
C PHE A 420 24.11 19.55 -15.19
N PRO A 421 24.63 20.79 -15.11
CA PRO A 421 25.02 21.37 -13.84
C PRO A 421 23.82 21.40 -12.87
N ALA A 422 24.02 21.00 -11.62
CA ALA A 422 22.94 20.83 -10.66
C ALA A 422 22.21 22.15 -10.31
N ASP A 423 22.88 23.28 -10.50
CA ASP A 423 22.45 24.66 -10.21
C ASP A 423 22.08 25.47 -11.47
N SER A 424 22.11 24.85 -12.66
CA SER A 424 21.85 25.52 -13.94
C SER A 424 20.43 26.10 -14.11
N GLY A 425 19.47 25.61 -13.33
CA GLY A 425 18.05 25.95 -13.50
C GLY A 425 17.39 25.31 -14.74
N GLU A 426 18.11 24.48 -15.50
CA GLU A 426 17.58 23.80 -16.70
C GLU A 426 16.56 22.71 -16.37
N LEU A 427 16.58 22.20 -15.14
CA LEU A 427 15.66 21.17 -14.64
C LEU A 427 14.76 21.73 -13.55
N ALA A 428 13.47 21.48 -13.70
CA ALA A 428 12.49 21.69 -12.63
C ALA A 428 11.96 20.34 -12.12
N ARG A 429 11.44 20.34 -10.89
CA ARG A 429 10.72 19.19 -10.32
C ARG A 429 9.44 18.97 -11.14
N ALA A 430 9.20 17.75 -11.59
CA ALA A 430 7.96 17.39 -12.29
C ALA A 430 6.94 16.76 -11.35
N ASN A 431 5.67 16.85 -11.72
CA ASN A 431 4.64 16.01 -11.14
C ASN A 431 4.85 14.57 -11.63
N PRO A 432 5.08 13.59 -10.74
CA PRO A 432 5.39 12.22 -11.14
C PRO A 432 4.23 11.53 -11.88
N VAL A 433 2.99 11.99 -11.72
CA VAL A 433 1.81 11.46 -12.44
C VAL A 433 1.92 11.69 -13.94
N ASP A 434 2.58 12.76 -14.38
CA ASP A 434 2.77 13.09 -15.79
C ASP A 434 3.55 11.99 -16.52
N SER A 435 4.37 11.20 -15.81
CA SER A 435 5.08 10.04 -16.36
C SER A 435 4.17 8.92 -16.88
N LEU A 436 2.90 8.86 -16.42
CA LEU A 436 1.89 7.91 -16.91
C LEU A 436 1.35 8.28 -18.30
N ASP A 437 1.44 9.57 -18.66
CA ASP A 437 0.90 10.15 -19.89
C ASP A 437 -0.58 9.80 -20.13
N TRP A 438 -1.42 10.10 -19.12
CA TRP A 438 -2.87 9.86 -19.13
C TRP A 438 -3.67 11.16 -18.98
N PRO A 439 -3.53 12.12 -19.90
CA PRO A 439 -4.12 13.44 -19.75
C PRO A 439 -5.64 13.39 -19.53
N ASP A 440 -6.36 12.60 -20.33
CA ASP A 440 -7.82 12.49 -20.24
C ASP A 440 -8.26 11.92 -18.87
N TYR A 441 -7.69 10.78 -18.48
CA TYR A 441 -8.06 10.12 -17.22
C TYR A 441 -7.68 10.95 -15.98
N VAL A 442 -6.53 11.64 -16.01
CA VAL A 442 -6.12 12.51 -14.90
C VAL A 442 -6.99 13.77 -14.85
N GLY A 443 -7.37 14.33 -16.00
CA GLY A 443 -8.30 15.47 -16.08
C GLY A 443 -9.69 15.13 -15.54
N ASP A 444 -10.21 13.94 -15.85
CA ASP A 444 -11.50 13.47 -15.33
C ASP A 444 -11.46 13.36 -13.79
N LEU A 445 -10.38 12.82 -13.22
CA LEU A 445 -10.22 12.70 -11.77
C LEU A 445 -10.19 14.07 -11.05
N GLN A 446 -9.60 15.08 -11.69
CA GLN A 446 -9.57 16.45 -11.15
C GLN A 446 -10.96 17.08 -11.19
N THR A 447 -11.72 16.83 -12.26
CA THR A 447 -13.10 17.31 -12.40
C THR A 447 -14.03 16.67 -11.38
N ASP A 448 -13.95 15.34 -11.21
CA ASP A 448 -14.74 14.61 -10.22
C ASP A 448 -14.47 15.12 -8.79
N ALA A 449 -13.20 15.38 -8.46
CA ALA A 449 -12.81 15.91 -7.15
C ALA A 449 -13.35 17.34 -6.90
N ALA A 450 -13.44 18.17 -7.95
CA ALA A 450 -14.00 19.52 -7.87
C ALA A 450 -15.54 19.55 -7.81
N SER A 451 -16.19 18.51 -8.35
CA SER A 451 -17.66 18.38 -8.40
C SER A 451 -18.29 17.68 -7.20
N ALA A 452 -17.48 17.16 -6.26
CA ALA A 452 -17.99 16.61 -5.00
C ALA A 452 -18.71 17.74 -4.23
N PRO A 453 -20.00 17.57 -3.86
CA PRO A 453 -20.72 18.62 -3.16
C PRO A 453 -20.00 18.96 -1.84
N PRO A 454 -19.86 20.25 -1.48
CA PRO A 454 -19.48 20.60 -0.12
C PRO A 454 -20.50 19.92 0.80
N ALA A 455 -20.03 19.21 1.82
CA ALA A 455 -20.90 18.59 2.81
C ALA A 455 -21.87 19.66 3.32
N ASP A 456 -23.16 19.48 3.03
CA ASP A 456 -24.20 20.47 3.31
C ASP A 456 -24.17 20.86 4.78
N ASP A 457 -24.01 22.17 5.00
CA ASP A 457 -24.18 22.87 6.26
C ASP A 457 -25.67 22.82 6.61
N VAL A 458 -26.10 21.79 7.34
CA VAL A 458 -27.48 21.72 7.86
C VAL A 458 -27.54 22.44 9.21
N GLY A 459 -27.57 23.76 9.13
CA GLY A 459 -28.05 24.64 10.19
C GLY A 459 -29.58 24.68 10.26
N ASP A 460 -30.06 24.75 11.50
CA ASP A 460 -31.39 25.17 11.98
C ASP A 460 -32.66 24.47 11.45
N ARG A 461 -33.25 23.65 12.33
CA ARG A 461 -34.63 23.85 12.84
C ARG A 461 -34.90 23.12 14.16
#